data_AF-A0A8J8DTC1-F1
#
_entry.id   AF-A0A8J8DTC1-F1
#
_cell.length_a   1.000
_cell.length_b   1.000
_cell.length_c   1.000
_cell.angle_alpha   90.00
_cell.angle_beta   90.00
_cell.angle_gamma   90.00
#
_symmetry.space_group_name_H-M   'P 1'
#
loop_
_entity.id
_entity.type
_entity.pdbx_description
1 polymer ?
#
loop_
_entity_poly.entity_id
_entity_poly.type
_entity_poly.pdbx_seq_one_letter_code
_entity_poly.pdbx_strand_id
1 'polypeptide(L)' 'MVETRKCPLCGGTMVKAKGETLKSSVVPPWKSKLQGWTTPGVGAEVWLCIDCGVVLHYVKADDLKVLKEEFETLNAEGKE' A
#
# COMPACT_ATOMS: atom_id res chain seq x y z
N MET A 1 4.18 -13.82 -17.98
CA MET A 1 5.32 -12.88 -17.93
C MET A 1 5.51 -12.44 -16.48
N VAL A 2 6.74 -12.25 -16.00
CA VAL A 2 6.98 -11.78 -14.62
C VAL A 2 6.80 -10.26 -14.61
N GLU A 3 5.88 -9.75 -13.78
CA GLU A 3 5.71 -8.31 -13.59
C GLU A 3 6.94 -7.73 -12.88
N THR A 4 7.50 -6.66 -13.44
CA THR A 4 8.71 -6.00 -12.91
C THR A 4 8.51 -4.50 -12.75
N ARG A 5 9.23 -3.91 -11.79
CA ARG A 5 9.32 -2.45 -11.59
C ARG A 5 10.68 -2.04 -11.03
N LYS A 6 10.99 -0.75 -11.02
CA LYS A 6 12.19 -0.22 -10.39
C LYS A 6 12.05 -0.12 -8.86
N CYS A 7 13.11 -0.51 -8.15
CA CYS A 7 13.21 -0.34 -6.71
C CYS A 7 13.37 1.15 -6.37
N PRO A 8 12.49 1.73 -5.54
CA PRO A 8 12.58 3.15 -5.20
C PRO A 8 13.76 3.45 -4.25
N LEU A 9 14.38 2.44 -3.64
CA LEU A 9 15.48 2.63 -2.69
C LEU A 9 16.86 2.51 -3.33
N CYS A 10 17.06 1.58 -4.27
CA CYS A 10 18.36 1.31 -4.89
C CYS A 10 18.40 1.42 -6.42
N GLY A 11 17.25 1.62 -7.10
CA GLY A 11 17.17 1.64 -8.56
C GLY A 11 17.23 0.26 -9.24
N GLY A 12 17.35 -0.82 -8.47
CA GLY A 12 17.33 -2.20 -8.94
C GLY A 12 15.98 -2.67 -9.48
N THR A 13 15.89 -3.96 -9.77
CA THR A 13 14.70 -4.64 -10.28
C THR A 13 13.90 -5.21 -9.12
N MET A 14 12.61 -4.93 -9.11
CA MET A 14 11.65 -5.57 -8.23
C MET A 14 10.74 -6.49 -9.02
N VAL A 15 10.40 -7.63 -8.44
CA VAL A 15 9.44 -8.60 -8.96
C VAL A 15 8.25 -8.68 -8.03
N LYS A 16 7.06 -8.80 -8.61
CA LYS A 16 5.83 -8.99 -7.86
C LYS A 16 5.82 -10.37 -7.20
N ALA A 17 5.55 -10.43 -5.91
CA ALA A 17 5.42 -11.70 -5.20
C ALA A 17 4.18 -12.47 -5.67
N LYS A 18 4.27 -13.79 -5.70
CA LYS A 18 3.14 -14.67 -6.04
C LYS A 18 2.56 -15.27 -4.75
N GLY A 19 1.25 -15.10 -4.56
CA GLY A 19 0.51 -15.71 -3.45
C GLY A 19 -0.48 -14.75 -2.81
N GLU A 20 -1.69 -15.24 -2.54
CA GLU A 20 -2.71 -14.44 -1.86
C GLU A 20 -2.39 -14.20 -0.39
N THR A 21 -1.59 -15.08 0.21
CA THR A 21 -1.15 -15.03 1.62
C THR A 21 -0.17 -13.92 1.94
N LEU A 22 0.42 -13.29 0.92
CA LEU A 22 1.34 -12.16 1.09
C LEU A 22 0.61 -10.81 0.99
N LYS A 23 -0.70 -10.79 0.72
CA LYS A 23 -1.48 -9.55 0.72
C LYS A 23 -1.53 -9.02 2.15
N SER A 24 -0.95 -7.85 2.40
CA SER A 24 -1.10 -7.15 3.67
C SER A 24 -2.28 -6.18 3.61
N SER A 25 -3.03 -6.06 4.69
CA SER A 25 -3.96 -4.96 4.89
C SER A 25 -3.26 -3.81 5.60
N VAL A 26 -3.25 -2.63 4.99
CA VAL A 26 -2.75 -1.40 5.63
C VAL A 26 -3.95 -0.60 6.13
N VAL A 27 -3.91 -0.15 7.38
CA VAL A 27 -4.95 0.70 7.97
C VAL A 27 -4.38 2.11 8.12
N PRO A 28 -4.93 3.11 7.42
CA PRO A 28 -4.51 4.50 7.58
C PRO A 28 -4.78 5.02 9.00
N PRO A 29 -3.93 5.91 9.54
CA PRO A 29 -4.04 6.37 10.93
C PRO A 29 -5.34 7.13 11.22
N TRP A 30 -5.92 7.82 10.23
CA TRP A 30 -7.21 8.53 10.35
C TRP A 30 -8.43 7.59 10.38
N LYS A 31 -8.27 6.32 9.99
CA LYS A 31 -9.30 5.29 10.14
C LYS A 31 -9.16 4.64 11.52
N SER A 32 -9.66 5.31 12.55
CA SER A 32 -9.56 4.83 13.95
C SER A 32 -10.30 3.51 14.18
N LYS A 33 -9.88 2.78 15.24
CA LYS A 33 -10.47 1.50 15.71
C LYS A 33 -11.98 1.54 15.97
N LEU A 34 -12.60 2.72 16.06
CA LEU A 34 -14.05 2.88 16.31
C LEU A 34 -14.89 2.84 15.03
N GLN A 35 -14.32 3.08 13.85
CA GLN A 35 -15.05 2.96 12.57
C GLN A 35 -15.04 1.52 12.04
N GLY A 36 -15.61 0.64 12.86
CA GLY A 36 -16.14 -0.64 12.43
C GLY A 36 -15.10 -1.71 12.19
N TRP A 37 -15.30 -2.82 12.90
CA TRP A 37 -14.93 -4.19 12.53
C TRP A 37 -15.21 -4.54 11.03
N THR A 38 -15.91 -3.67 10.29
CA THR A 38 -16.41 -3.83 8.93
C THR A 38 -15.60 -3.11 7.85
N THR A 39 -14.59 -2.29 8.18
CA THR A 39 -13.78 -1.61 7.14
C THR A 39 -12.50 -2.40 6.91
N PRO A 40 -12.45 -3.32 5.92
CA PRO A 40 -11.22 -4.06 5.63
C PRO A 40 -10.12 -3.06 5.26
N GLY A 41 -8.95 -3.19 5.89
CA GLY A 41 -7.78 -2.38 5.53
C GLY A 41 -7.48 -2.51 4.04
N VAL A 42 -6.86 -1.49 3.45
CA VAL A 42 -6.59 -1.48 1.99
C VAL A 42 -5.61 -2.59 1.62
N GLY A 43 -5.92 -3.28 0.52
CA GLY A 43 -5.08 -4.37 0.04
C GLY A 43 -3.79 -3.85 -0.58
N ALA A 44 -2.66 -4.39 -0.14
CA ALA A 44 -1.36 -4.11 -0.75
C ALA A 44 -0.75 -5.37 -1.39
N GLU A 45 -0.10 -5.16 -2.53
CA GLU A 45 0.68 -6.17 -3.23
C GLU A 45 2.14 -6.12 -2.79
N VAL A 46 2.75 -7.28 -2.60
CA VAL A 46 4.15 -7.39 -2.17
C VAL A 46 5.07 -7.42 -3.38
N TRP A 47 6.12 -6.62 -3.30
CA TRP A 47 7.19 -6.56 -4.28
C TRP A 47 8.52 -6.77 -3.58
N LEU A 48 9.37 -7.63 -4.14
CA LEU A 48 10.71 -7.90 -3.60
C LEU A 48 11.77 -7.45 -4.60
N CYS A 49 12.77 -6.72 -4.13
CA CYS A 49 13.93 -6.34 -4.93
C CYS A 49 14.95 -7.47 -4.94
N ILE A 50 15.31 -7.94 -6.13
CA ILE A 50 16.29 -9.02 -6.29
C ILE A 50 17.74 -8.53 -6.22
N ASP A 51 17.95 -7.21 -6.26
CA ASP A 51 19.29 -6.61 -6.20
C ASP A 51 19.71 -6.19 -4.78
N CYS A 52 18.80 -5.65 -3.96
CA CYS A 52 19.11 -5.18 -2.60
C CYS A 52 18.33 -5.90 -1.48
N GLY A 53 17.43 -6.82 -1.81
CA GLY A 53 16.69 -7.63 -0.83
C GLY A 53 15.52 -6.92 -0.13
N VAL A 54 15.21 -5.65 -0.45
CA VAL A 54 14.05 -4.98 0.17
C VAL A 54 12.73 -5.60 -0.26
N VAL A 55 11.79 -5.69 0.67
CA VAL A 55 10.39 -6.06 0.43
C VAL A 55 9.50 -4.86 0.72
N LEU A 56 8.68 -4.47 -0.26
CA LEU A 56 7.76 -3.33 -0.15
C LEU A 56 6.32 -3.76 -0.45
N HIS A 57 5.39 -3.20 0.32
CA HIS A 57 3.96 -3.36 0.09
C HIS A 57 3.45 -2.14 -0.66
N TYR A 58 2.79 -2.35 -1.79
CA TYR A 58 2.18 -1.30 -2.60
C TYR A 58 0.67 -1.43 -2.60
N VAL A 59 -0.02 -0.42 -2.09
CA VAL A 59 -1.48 -0.31 -2.18
C VAL A 59 -1.89 -0.25 -3.65
N LYS A 60 -3.01 -0.90 -3.99
CA LYS A 60 -3.57 -0.86 -5.35
C LYS A 60 -3.87 0.58 -5.77
N ALA A 61 -3.74 0.87 -7.06
CA ALA A 61 -3.91 2.23 -7.58
C ALA A 61 -5.28 2.84 -7.25
N ASP A 62 -6.36 2.05 -7.36
CA ASP A 62 -7.73 2.51 -7.06
C ASP A 62 -7.89 2.87 -5.57
N ASP A 63 -7.41 1.99 -4.68
CA ASP A 63 -7.42 2.23 -3.24
C ASP A 63 -6.54 3.44 -2.87
N LEU A 64 -5.37 3.58 -3.50
CA LEU A 64 -4.44 4.69 -3.25
C LEU A 64 -5.06 6.05 -3.61
N LYS A 65 -5.85 6.11 -4.69
CA LYS A 65 -6.57 7.33 -5.08
C LYS A 65 -7.57 7.75 -4.00
N VAL A 66 -8.37 6.80 -3.52
CA VAL A 66 -9.35 7.04 -2.43
C VAL A 66 -8.65 7.51 -1.16
N LEU A 67 -7.55 6.84 -0.77
CA LEU A 67 -6.78 7.24 0.42
C LEU A 67 -6.21 8.67 0.30
N LYS A 68 -5.78 9.05 -0.89
CA LYS A 68 -5.27 10.40 -1.15
C LYS A 68 -6.39 11.45 -1.02
N GLU A 69 -7.54 11.20 -1.63
CA GLU A 69 -8.70 12.10 -1.55
C GLU A 69 -9.21 12.26 -0.10
N GLU A 70 -9.26 11.15 0.65
CA GLU A 70 -9.60 11.17 2.07
C GLU A 70 -8.62 12.02 2.89
N PHE A 71 -7.32 11.80 2.70
CA PHE A 71 -6.28 12.55 3.41
C PHE A 71 -6.32 14.04 3.07
N GLU A 72 -6.48 14.39 1.80
CA GLU A 72 -6.59 15.79 1.36
C GLU A 72 -7.84 16.47 1.94
N THR A 73 -8.96 15.76 2.03
CA THR A 73 -10.20 16.26 2.65
C THR A 73 -10.00 16.53 4.15
N LEU A 74 -9.42 15.57 4.89
CA LEU A 74 -9.15 15.73 6.33
C LEU A 74 -8.20 16.90 6.60
N ASN A 75 -7.15 17.03 5.79
CA ASN A 75 -6.18 18.10 5.93
C ASN A 75 -6.79 19.47 5.61
N ALA A 76 -7.67 19.56 4.60
CA ALA A 76 -8.41 20.78 4.29
C ALA A 76 -9.42 21.16 5.38
N GLU A 77 -9.99 20.18 6.08
CA GLU A 77 -10.92 20.39 7.21
C GLU A 77 -10.22 20.75 8.53
N GLY A 78 -8.88 20.75 8.58
CA GLY A 78 -8.11 21.10 9.80
C GLY A 78 -8.32 20.14 10.97
N LYS A 79 -8.74 18.89 10.69
CA LYS A 79 -8.92 17.85 11.69
C LYS A 79 -7.62 17.04 11.80
N GLU A 80 -6.76 17.45 12.73
CA GLU A 80 -5.61 16.66 13.21
C GLU A 80 -6.05 15.56 14.20
#